data_AF-A0A3D0I491-F1
#
_entry.id   AF-A0A3D0I491-F1
#
_cell.length_a   1.000
_cell.length_b   1.000
_cell.length_c   1.000
_cell.angle_alpha   90.00
_cell.angle_beta   90.00
_cell.angle_gamma   90.00
#
_symmetry.space_group_name_H-M   'P 1'
#
loop_
_entity.id
_entity.type
_entity.pdbx_description
1 polymer ?
#
loop_
_entity_poly.entity_id
_entity_poly.type
_entity_poly.pdbx_seq_one_letter_code
_entity_poly.pdbx_strand_id
1 'polypeptide(L)'
;NAFALPGGVIFVSRGLLALVNSEDELACVLGHEITHAAARHQAAAQQTEMRLGPFSLGFARAAYMAAYQRDEERAADEGGQHLAAAAGYDPRAMGEFLKRLGGEERLMLGAQRVPGFFDTHPGTAERIASTETRAREMAWTRTPPIASNPEGYLHEIEGLVLDENPAEGIFRGSRFVHPDLDFTLTFPEGWTTVNTASAVGAVSPKRDARIALEMEPETSDPKKAADKFLAGRAVKMHAQVEEAQSIYIGDLPAYQVRGRVPTAQGDVAGQLTWIAYRGHVYRISVAARSLVASGYFGRAQSTTRSFRPLSEEERLSVLVSRLRIAHAKQGETIDALSRRSGNAWDIEKTAVANGFFGAVTFFEGQPVKIALAEPYHSAALKTSALAAP
;
A
#
# COMPACT_ATOMS: atom_id res chain seq x y z
N ASN A 1 3.01 1.07 -8.90
CA ASN A 1 3.15 2.45 -9.44
C ASN A 1 4.52 3.09 -9.29
N ALA A 2 4.80 4.06 -10.15
CA ALA A 2 5.55 5.27 -9.81
C ALA A 2 4.64 6.48 -10.08
N PHE A 3 4.90 7.62 -9.45
CA PHE A 3 4.21 8.87 -9.80
C PHE A 3 5.06 10.08 -9.40
N ALA A 4 4.97 11.15 -10.19
CA ALA A 4 5.56 12.43 -9.85
C ALA A 4 4.59 13.34 -9.09
N LEU A 5 5.07 13.96 -8.01
CA LEU A 5 4.38 15.05 -7.32
C LEU A 5 4.86 16.42 -7.82
N PRO A 6 4.04 17.49 -7.67
CA PRO A 6 4.48 18.86 -7.90
C PRO A 6 5.79 19.15 -7.16
N GLY A 7 6.77 19.70 -7.88
CA GLY A 7 8.12 19.94 -7.35
C GLY A 7 9.18 18.89 -7.76
N GLY A 8 8.82 17.89 -8.55
CA GLY A 8 9.78 16.96 -9.18
C GLY A 8 10.18 15.76 -8.32
N VAL A 9 9.40 15.46 -7.27
CA VAL A 9 9.61 14.27 -6.43
C VAL A 9 8.91 13.08 -7.09
N ILE A 10 9.64 12.01 -7.37
CA ILE A 10 9.12 10.78 -7.95
C ILE A 10 9.05 9.70 -6.87
N PHE A 11 7.86 9.18 -6.62
CA PHE A 11 7.65 8.03 -5.75
C PHE A 11 7.65 6.77 -6.57
N VAL A 12 8.32 5.73 -6.08
CA VAL A 12 8.36 4.40 -6.72
C VAL A 12 7.87 3.38 -5.70
N SER A 13 6.76 2.71 -6.01
CA SER A 13 6.18 1.70 -5.12
C SER A 13 6.90 0.36 -5.26
N ARG A 14 6.88 -0.44 -4.19
CA ARG A 14 7.38 -1.82 -4.18
C ARG A 14 6.70 -2.70 -5.24
N GLY A 15 5.40 -2.51 -5.46
CA GLY A 15 4.66 -3.26 -6.49
C GLY A 15 5.15 -2.97 -7.92
N LEU A 16 5.56 -1.73 -8.21
CA LEU A 16 6.19 -1.43 -9.51
C LEU A 16 7.55 -2.10 -9.63
N LEU A 17 8.39 -1.99 -8.60
CA LEU A 17 9.72 -2.61 -8.59
C LEU A 17 9.61 -4.13 -8.79
N ALA A 18 8.61 -4.77 -8.16
CA ALA A 18 8.34 -6.19 -8.34
C ALA A 18 7.85 -6.56 -9.75
N LEU A 19 7.26 -5.63 -10.50
CA LEU A 19 6.76 -5.85 -11.87
C LEU A 19 7.84 -5.62 -12.95
N VAL A 20 8.79 -4.73 -12.68
CA VAL A 20 9.96 -4.49 -13.52
C VAL A 20 10.90 -5.70 -13.49
N ASN A 21 11.57 -6.00 -14.61
CA ASN A 21 12.49 -7.12 -14.81
C ASN A 21 13.93 -6.67 -15.07
N SER A 22 14.16 -5.41 -15.41
CA SER A 22 15.50 -4.92 -15.74
C SER A 22 15.67 -3.44 -15.39
N GLU A 23 16.93 -3.02 -15.30
CA GLU A 23 17.28 -1.62 -15.11
C GLU A 23 16.85 -0.75 -16.30
N ASP A 24 16.87 -1.30 -17.52
CA ASP A 24 16.40 -0.62 -18.73
C ASP A 24 14.90 -0.26 -18.64
N GLU A 25 14.09 -1.19 -18.14
CA GLU A 25 12.67 -0.98 -17.93
C GLU A 25 12.42 0.03 -16.82
N LEU A 26 13.16 -0.05 -15.72
CA LEU A 26 13.06 0.93 -14.64
C LEU A 26 13.40 2.34 -15.17
N ALA A 27 14.46 2.48 -15.96
CA ALA A 27 14.85 3.74 -16.56
C ALA A 27 13.77 4.30 -17.50
N CYS A 28 13.14 3.45 -18.32
CA CYS A 28 12.00 3.84 -19.15
C CYS A 28 10.83 4.37 -18.30
N VAL A 29 10.45 3.64 -17.25
CA VAL A 29 9.35 4.05 -16.35
C VAL A 29 9.66 5.36 -15.63
N LEU A 30 10.88 5.51 -15.10
CA LEU A 30 11.30 6.77 -14.46
C LEU A 30 11.31 7.93 -15.47
N GLY A 31 11.78 7.70 -16.69
CA GLY A 31 11.74 8.70 -17.77
C GLY A 31 10.30 9.12 -18.11
N HIS A 32 9.36 8.18 -18.12
CA HIS A 32 7.94 8.46 -18.32
C HIS A 32 7.37 9.37 -17.20
N GLU A 33 7.67 9.06 -15.94
CA GLU A 33 7.25 9.90 -14.81
C GLU A 33 7.90 11.30 -14.80
N ILE A 34 9.19 11.37 -15.15
CA ILE A 34 9.90 12.64 -15.34
C ILE A 34 9.19 13.47 -16.42
N THR A 35 8.76 12.84 -17.51
CA THR A 35 8.06 13.51 -18.60
C THR A 35 6.70 14.05 -18.15
N HIS A 36 5.91 13.27 -17.41
CA HIS A 36 4.67 13.77 -16.79
C HIS A 36 4.92 15.00 -15.90
N ALA A 37 5.98 14.96 -15.09
CA ALA A 37 6.34 16.06 -14.19
C ALA A 37 6.75 17.32 -14.97
N ALA A 38 7.64 17.15 -15.96
CA ALA A 38 8.18 18.24 -16.76
C ALA A 38 7.10 18.90 -17.63
N ALA A 39 6.21 18.10 -18.22
CA ALA A 39 5.11 18.58 -19.05
C ALA A 39 3.89 19.05 -18.24
N ARG A 40 3.89 18.86 -16.92
CA ARG A 40 2.81 19.24 -16.00
C ARG A 40 1.44 18.64 -16.35
N HIS A 41 1.42 17.42 -16.88
CA HIS A 41 0.20 16.72 -17.34
C HIS A 41 -0.92 16.74 -16.28
N GLN A 42 -0.61 16.45 -15.01
CA GLN A 42 -1.60 16.49 -13.92
C GLN A 42 -2.30 17.85 -13.76
N ALA A 43 -1.53 18.95 -13.86
CA ALA A 43 -2.09 20.30 -13.78
C ALA A 43 -2.89 20.65 -15.04
N ALA A 44 -2.44 20.18 -16.20
CA ALA A 44 -3.09 20.41 -17.48
C ALA A 44 -4.43 19.66 -17.58
N ALA A 45 -4.49 18.40 -17.12
CA ALA A 45 -5.71 17.62 -16.99
C ALA A 45 -6.72 18.31 -16.07
N GLN A 46 -6.29 18.81 -14.91
CA GLN A 46 -7.16 19.52 -13.98
C GLN A 46 -7.71 20.84 -14.56
N GLN A 47 -6.87 21.61 -15.26
CA GLN A 47 -7.30 22.83 -15.95
C GLN A 47 -8.28 22.54 -17.08
N THR A 48 -8.04 21.47 -17.84
CA THR A 48 -8.91 21.00 -18.92
C THR A 48 -10.27 20.59 -18.36
N GLU A 49 -10.28 19.87 -17.23
CA GLU A 49 -11.49 19.50 -16.53
C GLU A 49 -12.31 20.71 -16.05
N MET A 50 -11.64 21.76 -15.53
CA MET A 50 -12.28 23.02 -15.15
C MET A 50 -12.85 23.76 -16.37
N ARG A 51 -12.15 23.76 -17.51
CA ARG A 51 -12.58 24.44 -18.75
C ARG A 51 -13.83 23.85 -19.37
N LEU A 52 -14.02 22.53 -19.28
CA LEU A 52 -15.20 21.85 -19.82
C LEU A 52 -16.50 22.26 -19.11
N GLY A 53 -16.40 22.83 -17.90
CA GLY A 53 -17.53 23.33 -17.12
C GLY A 53 -18.51 22.23 -16.68
N PRO A 54 -19.44 22.53 -15.76
CA PRO A 54 -20.41 21.54 -15.26
C PRO A 54 -21.55 21.23 -16.26
N PHE A 55 -21.66 21.97 -17.37
CA PHE A 55 -22.78 21.89 -18.32
C PHE A 55 -22.51 21.02 -19.56
N SER A 56 -21.30 20.48 -19.72
CA SER A 56 -20.98 19.52 -20.79
C SER A 56 -21.76 18.20 -20.61
N LEU A 57 -22.32 17.62 -21.69
CA LEU A 57 -22.92 16.29 -21.63
C LEU A 57 -21.89 15.27 -21.09
N GLY A 58 -22.23 14.56 -20.00
CA GLY A 58 -21.30 13.70 -19.26
C GLY A 58 -20.53 12.69 -20.12
N PHE A 59 -21.18 12.12 -21.15
CA PHE A 59 -20.52 11.21 -22.09
C PHE A 59 -19.47 11.91 -22.97
N ALA A 60 -19.79 13.09 -23.52
CA ALA A 60 -18.86 13.86 -24.34
C ALA A 60 -17.65 14.35 -23.53
N ARG A 61 -17.89 14.77 -22.28
CA ARG A 61 -16.82 15.12 -21.31
C ARG A 61 -15.91 13.93 -21.02
N ALA A 62 -16.48 12.76 -20.72
CA ALA A 62 -15.71 11.55 -20.43
C ALA A 62 -14.87 11.10 -21.63
N ALA A 63 -15.45 11.10 -22.84
CA ALA A 63 -14.74 10.75 -24.07
C ALA A 63 -13.59 11.71 -24.37
N TYR A 64 -13.81 13.02 -24.18
CA TYR A 64 -12.77 14.04 -24.36
C TYR A 64 -11.63 13.90 -23.35
N MET A 65 -11.95 13.74 -22.06
CA MET A 65 -10.94 13.53 -21.03
C MET A 65 -10.14 12.24 -21.26
N ALA A 66 -10.80 11.15 -21.67
CA ALA A 66 -10.11 9.91 -22.00
C ALA A 66 -9.19 10.06 -23.22
N ALA A 67 -9.58 10.84 -24.23
CA ALA A 67 -8.69 11.14 -25.37
C ALA A 67 -7.49 11.99 -24.94
N TYR A 68 -7.73 13.03 -24.15
CA TYR A 68 -6.69 13.89 -23.60
C TYR A 68 -5.66 13.11 -22.78
N GLN A 69 -6.11 12.24 -21.87
CA GLN A 69 -5.23 11.36 -21.10
C GLN A 69 -4.41 10.42 -22.00
N ARG A 70 -5.01 9.85 -23.05
CA ARG A 70 -4.25 9.03 -24.01
C ARG A 70 -3.15 9.82 -24.72
N ASP A 71 -3.40 11.09 -25.03
CA ASP A 71 -2.39 11.96 -25.63
C ASP A 71 -1.24 12.26 -24.64
N GLU A 72 -1.55 12.49 -23.37
CA GLU A 72 -0.56 12.67 -22.30
C GLU A 72 0.29 11.40 -22.09
N GLU A 73 -0.32 10.20 -22.09
CA GLU A 73 0.41 8.93 -21.99
C GLU A 73 1.38 8.74 -23.17
N ARG A 74 0.94 9.04 -24.40
CA ARG A 74 1.81 8.91 -25.59
C ARG A 74 3.00 9.86 -25.54
N ALA A 75 2.78 11.09 -25.09
CA ALA A 75 3.85 12.06 -24.89
C ALA A 75 4.82 11.62 -23.78
N ALA A 76 4.30 11.06 -22.69
CA ALA A 76 5.11 10.54 -21.60
C ALA A 76 5.92 9.29 -22.00
N ASP A 77 5.34 8.39 -22.79
CA ASP A 77 6.04 7.24 -23.37
C ASP A 77 7.19 7.67 -24.28
N GLU A 78 6.94 8.67 -25.14
CA GLU A 78 7.95 9.25 -26.02
C GLU A 78 9.11 9.85 -25.25
N GLY A 79 8.80 10.76 -24.31
CA GLY A 79 9.81 11.39 -23.47
C GLY A 79 10.58 10.38 -22.63
N GLY A 80 9.89 9.37 -22.09
CA GLY A 80 10.52 8.30 -21.32
C GLY A 80 11.52 7.47 -22.13
N GLN A 81 11.17 7.09 -23.36
CA GLN A 81 12.10 6.39 -24.25
C GLN A 81 13.29 7.28 -24.62
N HIS A 82 13.07 8.56 -24.94
CA HIS A 82 14.15 9.49 -25.25
C HIS A 82 15.12 9.69 -24.08
N LEU A 83 14.59 9.85 -22.85
CA LEU A 83 15.41 9.98 -21.65
C LEU A 83 16.20 8.70 -21.37
N ALA A 84 15.57 7.53 -21.49
CA ALA A 84 16.25 6.25 -21.33
C ALA A 84 17.39 6.08 -22.35
N ALA A 85 17.10 6.32 -23.63
CA ALA A 85 18.09 6.25 -24.71
C ALA A 85 19.26 7.24 -24.50
N ALA A 86 18.96 8.48 -24.08
CA ALA A 86 19.98 9.49 -23.80
C ALA A 86 20.85 9.14 -22.58
N ALA A 87 20.30 8.43 -21.60
CA ALA A 87 21.05 7.90 -20.46
C ALA A 87 21.80 6.58 -20.78
N GLY A 88 21.58 6.01 -21.97
CA GLY A 88 22.21 4.78 -22.45
C GLY A 88 21.53 3.48 -22.01
N TYR A 89 20.25 3.56 -21.67
CA TYR A 89 19.35 2.43 -21.45
C TYR A 89 18.57 2.08 -22.72
N ASP A 90 18.14 0.83 -22.83
CA ASP A 90 17.44 0.33 -24.00
C ASP A 90 15.99 0.87 -24.08
N PRO A 91 15.65 1.72 -25.07
CA PRO A 91 14.30 2.28 -25.18
C PRO A 91 13.24 1.22 -25.54
N ARG A 92 13.64 0.01 -25.99
CA ARG A 92 12.70 -1.09 -26.28
C ARG A 92 12.06 -1.64 -25.00
N ALA A 93 12.72 -1.48 -23.86
CA ALA A 93 12.27 -1.95 -22.55
C ALA A 93 10.93 -1.34 -22.12
N MET A 94 10.58 -0.14 -22.62
CA MET A 94 9.25 0.46 -22.40
C MET A 94 8.12 -0.47 -22.87
N GLY A 95 8.24 -1.04 -24.08
CA GLY A 95 7.23 -1.94 -24.63
C GLY A 95 7.11 -3.25 -23.84
N GLU A 96 8.22 -3.76 -23.34
CA GLU A 96 8.26 -4.96 -22.47
C GLU A 96 7.54 -4.70 -21.14
N PHE A 97 7.80 -3.54 -20.53
CA PHE A 97 7.10 -3.09 -19.35
C PHE A 97 5.60 -2.91 -19.56
N LEU A 98 5.18 -2.24 -20.63
CA LEU A 98 3.77 -2.04 -20.94
C LEU A 98 3.02 -3.36 -21.17
N LYS A 99 3.67 -4.36 -21.77
CA LYS A 99 3.09 -5.72 -21.89
C LYS A 99 2.84 -6.36 -20.54
N ARG A 100 3.81 -6.29 -19.61
CA ARG A 100 3.65 -6.80 -18.23
C ARG A 100 2.59 -6.04 -17.46
N LEU A 101 2.55 -4.71 -17.60
CA LEU A 101 1.52 -3.88 -17.01
C LEU A 101 0.12 -4.28 -17.49
N GLY A 102 -0.10 -4.43 -18.80
CA GLY A 102 -1.37 -4.90 -19.33
C GLY A 102 -1.69 -6.36 -18.98
N GLY A 103 -0.68 -7.18 -18.65
CA GLY A 103 -0.86 -8.50 -18.03
C GLY A 103 -1.40 -8.39 -16.61
N GLU A 104 -0.75 -7.57 -15.78
CA GLU A 104 -1.10 -7.36 -14.37
C GLU A 104 -2.52 -6.79 -14.23
N GLU A 105 -2.87 -5.81 -15.07
CA GLU A 105 -4.21 -5.25 -15.12
C GLU A 105 -5.28 -6.32 -15.39
N ARG A 106 -5.01 -7.27 -16.30
CA ARG A 106 -5.95 -8.36 -16.61
C ARG A 106 -6.13 -9.33 -15.46
N LEU A 107 -5.08 -9.63 -14.71
CA LEU A 107 -5.18 -10.47 -13.50
C LEU A 107 -6.03 -9.82 -12.43
N MET A 108 -6.09 -8.49 -12.39
CA MET A 108 -6.91 -7.74 -11.45
C MET A 108 -8.39 -7.63 -11.87
N LEU A 109 -8.76 -7.98 -13.11
CA LEU A 109 -10.14 -7.97 -13.61
C LEU A 109 -10.94 -9.14 -13.01
N GLY A 110 -11.42 -8.99 -11.77
CA GLY A 110 -12.25 -9.99 -11.08
C GLY A 110 -12.24 -9.93 -9.56
N ALA A 111 -11.27 -9.23 -8.95
CA ALA A 111 -11.24 -8.97 -7.51
C ALA A 111 -12.20 -7.83 -7.13
N GLN A 112 -12.88 -7.91 -5.98
CA GLN A 112 -13.72 -6.81 -5.45
C GLN A 112 -12.87 -5.52 -5.37
N ARG A 113 -13.21 -4.54 -6.20
CA ARG A 113 -12.36 -3.37 -6.48
C ARG A 113 -12.41 -2.30 -5.39
N VAL A 114 -11.23 -1.93 -4.90
CA VAL A 114 -10.85 -0.53 -4.61
C VAL A 114 -10.07 -0.06 -5.86
N PRO A 115 -10.29 1.13 -6.43
CA PRO A 115 -9.44 1.66 -7.50
C PRO A 115 -7.95 1.54 -7.12
N GLY A 116 -7.19 0.84 -7.96
CA GLY A 116 -5.81 0.49 -7.75
C GLY A 116 -4.86 1.47 -8.43
N PHE A 117 -3.60 1.41 -8.03
CA PHE A 117 -2.58 2.35 -8.48
C PHE A 117 -2.19 2.23 -9.98
N PHE A 118 -2.46 1.12 -10.66
CA PHE A 118 -2.18 0.94 -12.09
C PHE A 118 -3.33 1.42 -13.00
N ASP A 119 -4.49 1.76 -12.41
CA ASP A 119 -5.68 2.20 -13.17
C ASP A 119 -5.49 3.56 -13.88
N THR A 120 -4.42 4.32 -13.58
CA THR A 120 -4.17 5.64 -14.20
C THR A 120 -3.28 5.60 -15.44
N HIS A 121 -2.49 4.54 -15.65
CA HIS A 121 -1.52 4.44 -16.77
C HIS A 121 -1.62 3.07 -17.47
N PRO A 122 -2.69 2.78 -18.22
CA PRO A 122 -2.95 1.43 -18.70
C PRO A 122 -1.99 0.96 -19.79
N GLY A 123 -1.58 -0.31 -19.72
CA GLY A 123 -0.66 -0.95 -20.68
C GLY A 123 -1.34 -1.37 -21.98
N THR A 124 -1.85 -0.41 -22.75
CA THR A 124 -2.69 -0.70 -23.94
C THR A 124 -1.88 -1.27 -25.12
N ALA A 125 -2.55 -2.05 -25.98
CA ALA A 125 -1.94 -2.59 -27.20
C ALA A 125 -1.41 -1.50 -28.15
N GLU A 126 -2.06 -0.33 -28.17
CA GLU A 126 -1.63 0.82 -28.99
C GLU A 126 -0.35 1.47 -28.45
N ARG A 127 -0.22 1.63 -27.13
CA ARG A 127 1.02 2.10 -26.49
C ARG A 127 2.17 1.12 -26.71
N ILE A 128 1.91 -0.19 -26.57
CA ILE A 128 2.91 -1.23 -26.86
C ILE A 128 3.40 -1.12 -28.31
N ALA A 129 2.48 -1.07 -29.29
CA ALA A 129 2.85 -1.00 -30.71
C ALA A 129 3.61 0.29 -31.08
N SER A 130 3.17 1.44 -30.55
CA SER A 130 3.81 2.73 -30.82
C SER A 130 5.21 2.82 -30.19
N THR A 131 5.37 2.39 -28.94
CA THR A 131 6.68 2.36 -28.25
C THR A 131 7.66 1.41 -28.92
N GLU A 132 7.22 0.22 -29.35
CA GLU A 132 8.05 -0.72 -30.10
C GLU A 132 8.50 -0.16 -31.46
N THR A 133 7.62 0.54 -32.16
CA THR A 133 7.94 1.18 -33.44
C THR A 133 8.98 2.27 -33.24
N ARG A 134 8.73 3.19 -32.30
CA ARG A 134 9.66 4.29 -31.98
C ARG A 134 11.03 3.76 -31.56
N ALA A 135 11.08 2.77 -30.68
CA ALA A 135 12.35 2.23 -30.18
C ALA A 135 13.26 1.66 -31.28
N ARG A 136 12.71 1.16 -32.39
CA ARG A 136 13.50 0.63 -33.52
C ARG A 136 14.20 1.73 -34.31
N GLU A 137 13.69 2.95 -34.28
CA GLU A 137 14.21 4.09 -35.02
C GLU A 137 15.19 4.94 -34.18
N MET A 138 15.28 4.67 -32.88
CA MET A 138 16.10 5.42 -31.95
C MET A 138 17.56 4.97 -31.98
N ALA A 139 18.47 5.92 -32.21
CA ALA A 139 19.89 5.72 -31.98
C ALA A 139 20.20 5.87 -30.47
N TRP A 140 20.87 4.89 -29.90
CA TRP A 140 21.34 4.90 -28.52
C TRP A 140 22.61 4.07 -28.37
N THR A 141 23.31 4.22 -27.26
CA THR A 141 24.52 3.44 -26.95
C THR A 141 24.44 2.98 -25.49
N ARG A 142 24.74 1.70 -25.25
CA ARG A 142 24.69 1.12 -23.92
C ARG A 142 25.71 1.79 -22.99
N THR A 143 25.21 2.34 -21.88
CA THR A 143 26.03 2.68 -20.70
C THR A 143 26.10 1.44 -19.79
N PRO A 144 27.20 1.20 -19.06
CA PRO A 144 27.22 0.16 -18.03
C PRO A 144 26.05 0.31 -17.04
N PRO A 145 25.37 -0.79 -16.66
CA PRO A 145 24.31 -0.73 -15.67
C PRO A 145 24.85 -0.32 -14.29
N ILE A 146 23.99 0.26 -13.47
CA ILE A 146 24.23 0.61 -12.07
C ILE A 146 24.46 -0.67 -11.26
N ALA A 147 23.63 -1.69 -11.49
CA ALA A 147 23.77 -2.96 -10.80
C ALA A 147 25.12 -3.62 -11.12
N SER A 148 25.95 -3.82 -10.10
CA SER A 148 27.31 -4.38 -10.26
C SER A 148 27.35 -5.90 -10.35
N ASN A 149 26.21 -6.56 -10.14
CA ASN A 149 26.09 -8.00 -10.05
C ASN A 149 25.59 -8.60 -11.39
N PRO A 150 25.96 -9.86 -11.74
CA PRO A 150 25.55 -10.48 -13.01
C PRO A 150 24.03 -10.67 -13.17
N GLU A 151 23.27 -10.74 -12.08
CA GLU A 151 21.81 -10.83 -12.07
C GLU A 151 21.14 -9.43 -12.20
N GLY A 152 21.96 -8.38 -12.24
CA GLY A 152 21.60 -7.00 -12.42
C GLY A 152 20.55 -6.53 -11.43
N TYR A 153 19.48 -5.98 -12.00
CA TYR A 153 18.33 -5.43 -11.28
C TYR A 153 17.64 -6.44 -10.35
N LEU A 154 17.57 -7.72 -10.73
CA LEU A 154 16.81 -8.72 -9.97
C LEU A 154 17.42 -8.96 -8.57
N HIS A 155 18.74 -8.89 -8.45
CA HIS A 155 19.44 -8.97 -7.18
C HIS A 155 19.10 -7.78 -6.26
N GLU A 156 19.02 -6.57 -6.82
CA GLU A 156 18.76 -5.34 -6.06
C GLU A 156 17.35 -5.30 -5.45
N ILE A 157 16.41 -6.05 -6.04
CA ILE A 157 15.03 -6.17 -5.53
C ILE A 157 14.77 -7.45 -4.74
N GLU A 158 15.74 -8.37 -4.65
CA GLU A 158 15.58 -9.56 -3.84
C GLU A 158 15.43 -9.19 -2.35
N GLY A 159 14.44 -9.74 -1.66
CA GLY A 159 14.11 -9.31 -0.29
C GLY A 159 12.89 -8.41 -0.19
N LEU A 160 12.47 -7.79 -1.30
CA LEU A 160 11.39 -6.83 -1.34
C LEU A 160 10.10 -7.40 -0.77
N VAL A 161 9.47 -6.68 0.17
CA VAL A 161 8.17 -7.06 0.71
C VAL A 161 7.08 -6.71 -0.32
N LEU A 162 6.29 -7.72 -0.69
CA LEU A 162 5.32 -7.63 -1.79
C LEU A 162 3.94 -7.14 -1.33
N ASP A 163 3.53 -7.52 -0.13
CA ASP A 163 2.19 -7.26 0.42
C ASP A 163 2.23 -6.19 1.54
N GLU A 164 1.18 -6.16 2.38
CA GLU A 164 1.19 -5.36 3.62
C GLU A 164 2.44 -5.70 4.44
N ASN A 165 3.13 -4.67 4.91
CA ASN A 165 4.32 -4.84 5.73
C ASN A 165 3.89 -5.14 7.17
N PRO A 166 4.20 -6.32 7.76
CA PRO A 166 3.84 -6.59 9.15
C PRO A 166 4.45 -5.60 10.14
N ALA A 167 5.53 -4.90 9.79
CA ALA A 167 6.08 -3.82 10.60
C ALA A 167 5.10 -2.64 10.80
N GLU A 168 4.13 -2.45 9.90
CA GLU A 168 3.09 -1.42 9.98
C GLU A 168 1.78 -1.96 10.59
N GLY A 169 1.80 -3.23 10.99
CA GLY A 169 0.64 -3.99 11.40
C GLY A 169 -0.25 -4.40 10.22
N ILE A 170 -0.97 -5.50 10.41
CA ILE A 170 -1.75 -6.15 9.34
C ILE A 170 -3.10 -6.63 9.85
N PHE A 171 -4.07 -6.68 8.94
CA PHE A 171 -5.36 -7.29 9.22
C PHE A 171 -5.39 -8.77 8.84
N ARG A 172 -5.93 -9.59 9.74
CA ARG A 172 -6.31 -10.99 9.51
C ARG A 172 -7.81 -11.10 9.80
N GLY A 173 -8.64 -10.89 8.77
CA GLY A 173 -10.07 -10.67 8.95
C GLY A 173 -10.33 -9.37 9.72
N SER A 174 -11.08 -9.45 10.82
CA SER A 174 -11.34 -8.29 11.70
C SER A 174 -10.25 -8.05 12.76
N ARG A 175 -9.25 -8.95 12.87
CA ARG A 175 -8.19 -8.86 13.86
C ARG A 175 -6.98 -8.12 13.27
N PHE A 176 -6.59 -7.04 13.92
CA PHE A 176 -5.36 -6.31 13.64
C PHE A 176 -4.22 -6.87 14.50
N VAL A 177 -3.06 -7.11 13.89
CA VAL A 177 -1.86 -7.65 14.54
C VAL A 177 -0.69 -6.73 14.23
N HIS A 178 0.02 -6.27 15.27
CA HIS A 178 1.23 -5.47 15.12
C HIS A 178 2.42 -6.17 15.80
N PRO A 179 3.22 -6.98 15.08
CA PRO A 179 4.32 -7.75 15.65
C PRO A 179 5.41 -6.90 16.32
N ASP A 180 5.76 -5.75 15.75
CA ASP A 180 6.84 -4.91 16.29
C ASP A 180 6.44 -4.17 17.57
N LEU A 181 5.22 -3.64 17.63
CA LEU A 181 4.64 -3.03 18.83
C LEU A 181 4.03 -4.07 19.78
N ASP A 182 4.02 -5.34 19.39
CA ASP A 182 3.63 -6.52 20.16
C ASP A 182 2.18 -6.53 20.68
N PHE A 183 1.21 -6.02 19.91
CA PHE A 183 -0.19 -6.05 20.32
C PHE A 183 -1.13 -6.55 19.22
N THR A 184 -2.33 -6.95 19.66
CA THR A 184 -3.46 -7.27 18.79
C THR A 184 -4.72 -6.52 19.24
N LEU A 185 -5.61 -6.25 18.29
CA LEU A 185 -6.89 -5.59 18.51
C LEU A 185 -7.93 -6.15 17.53
N THR A 186 -9.11 -6.53 18.02
CA THR A 186 -10.18 -7.08 17.19
C THR A 186 -11.28 -6.06 16.94
N PHE A 187 -11.47 -5.69 15.68
CA PHE A 187 -12.56 -4.82 15.24
C PHE A 187 -13.87 -5.60 15.05
N PRO A 188 -15.03 -4.92 14.99
CA PRO A 188 -16.30 -5.62 14.73
C PRO A 188 -16.32 -6.24 13.33
N GLU A 189 -16.84 -7.45 13.22
CA GLU A 189 -16.97 -8.15 11.94
C GLU A 189 -17.90 -7.39 10.97
N GLY A 190 -17.59 -7.50 9.67
CA GLY A 190 -18.35 -6.84 8.60
C GLY A 190 -18.15 -5.33 8.51
N TRP A 191 -17.32 -4.73 9.37
CA TRP A 191 -16.95 -3.31 9.25
C TRP A 191 -15.83 -3.14 8.24
N THR A 192 -15.83 -2.01 7.54
CA THR A 192 -14.76 -1.67 6.61
C THR A 192 -13.55 -1.20 7.40
N THR A 193 -12.45 -1.96 7.35
CA THR A 193 -11.20 -1.65 8.04
C THR A 193 -10.36 -0.66 7.25
N VAL A 194 -9.52 0.09 7.97
CA VAL A 194 -8.58 1.05 7.42
C VAL A 194 -7.27 0.92 8.18
N ASN A 195 -6.16 0.76 7.46
CA ASN A 195 -4.82 0.73 8.04
C ASN A 195 -3.96 1.82 7.41
N THR A 196 -3.39 2.70 8.23
CA THR A 196 -2.49 3.78 7.79
C THR A 196 -1.34 3.90 8.76
N ALA A 197 -0.24 4.52 8.33
CA ALA A 197 0.93 4.74 9.18
C ALA A 197 0.63 5.49 10.51
N SER A 198 -0.44 6.30 10.57
CA SER A 198 -0.80 7.09 11.75
C SER A 198 -1.96 6.53 12.56
N ALA A 199 -2.77 5.65 11.99
CA ALA A 199 -3.99 5.16 12.62
C ALA A 199 -4.49 3.87 11.98
N VAL A 200 -5.06 3.00 12.79
CA VAL A 200 -5.80 1.82 12.35
C VAL A 200 -7.23 1.89 12.85
N GLY A 201 -8.20 1.49 12.05
CA GLY A 201 -9.61 1.65 12.42
C GLY A 201 -10.57 0.80 11.62
N ALA A 202 -11.85 0.98 11.94
CA ALA A 202 -12.95 0.43 11.16
C ALA A 202 -14.16 1.37 11.20
N VAL A 203 -14.96 1.36 10.13
CA VAL A 203 -16.19 2.14 9.98
C VAL A 203 -17.38 1.20 9.79
N SER A 204 -18.51 1.51 10.44
CA SER A 204 -19.72 0.69 10.35
C SER A 204 -20.25 0.65 8.90
N PRO A 205 -20.97 -0.43 8.51
CA PRO A 205 -21.58 -0.52 7.17
C PRO A 205 -22.49 0.67 6.83
N LYS A 206 -23.17 1.23 7.83
CA LYS A 206 -24.05 2.41 7.70
C LYS A 206 -23.31 3.75 7.80
N ARG A 207 -21.99 3.73 8.02
CA ARG A 207 -21.13 4.93 8.19
C ARG A 207 -21.61 5.89 9.29
N ASP A 208 -22.27 5.35 10.31
CA ASP A 208 -22.84 6.05 11.46
C ASP A 208 -22.05 5.82 12.76
N ALA A 209 -21.03 4.95 12.71
CA ALA A 209 -20.08 4.71 13.78
C ALA A 209 -18.66 4.41 13.25
N ARG A 210 -17.64 4.76 14.03
CA ARG A 210 -16.23 4.45 13.75
C ARG A 210 -15.47 4.08 15.01
N ILE A 211 -14.45 3.24 14.83
CA ILE A 211 -13.45 2.93 15.84
C ILE A 211 -12.09 3.22 15.24
N ALA A 212 -11.21 3.89 15.97
CA ALA A 212 -9.84 4.14 15.55
C ALA A 212 -8.90 3.94 16.75
N LEU A 213 -7.75 3.30 16.51
CA LEU A 213 -6.61 3.26 17.40
C LEU A 213 -5.53 4.18 16.82
N GLU A 214 -5.03 5.08 17.65
CA GLU A 214 -3.95 6.01 17.37
C GLU A 214 -2.89 5.90 18.47
N MET A 215 -1.63 6.15 18.15
CA MET A 215 -0.57 6.27 19.16
C MET A 215 -0.48 7.73 19.63
N GLU A 216 -0.45 7.96 20.94
CA GLU A 216 -0.25 9.29 21.51
C GLU A 216 1.24 9.63 21.58
N PRO A 217 1.66 10.81 21.09
CA PRO A 217 3.04 11.24 21.20
C PRO A 217 3.37 11.67 22.65
N GLU A 218 4.63 11.52 23.04
CA GLU A 218 5.26 12.24 24.18
C GLU A 218 4.85 11.84 25.61
N THR A 219 4.09 10.74 25.82
CA THR A 219 3.77 10.29 27.18
C THR A 219 3.56 8.78 27.27
N SER A 220 3.93 8.21 28.41
CA SER A 220 3.64 6.83 28.81
C SER A 220 2.50 6.73 29.84
N ASP A 221 2.00 7.87 30.34
CA ASP A 221 0.90 7.96 31.30
C ASP A 221 -0.45 8.21 30.57
N PRO A 222 -1.43 7.29 30.68
CA PRO A 222 -2.74 7.42 30.05
C PRO A 222 -3.56 8.61 30.53
N LYS A 223 -3.51 8.92 31.83
CA LYS A 223 -4.28 10.03 32.39
C LYS A 223 -3.69 11.36 31.91
N LYS A 224 -2.35 11.48 31.90
CA LYS A 224 -1.68 12.69 31.38
C LYS A 224 -2.00 12.91 29.90
N ALA A 225 -2.06 11.84 29.10
CA ALA A 225 -2.48 11.91 27.70
C ALA A 225 -3.94 12.41 27.58
N ALA A 226 -4.84 11.87 28.39
CA ALA A 226 -6.24 12.28 28.42
C ALA A 226 -6.41 13.74 28.85
N ASP A 227 -5.72 14.19 29.91
CA ASP A 227 -5.77 15.57 30.39
C ASP A 227 -5.30 16.56 29.31
N LYS A 228 -4.21 16.22 28.58
CA LYS A 228 -3.72 17.03 27.44
C LYS A 228 -4.76 17.11 26.31
N PHE A 229 -5.40 15.98 25.97
CA PHE A 229 -6.46 15.95 24.96
C PHE A 229 -7.66 16.81 25.38
N LEU A 230 -8.08 16.69 26.65
CA LEU A 230 -9.22 17.42 27.21
C LEU A 230 -8.97 18.93 27.23
N ALA A 231 -7.79 19.37 27.69
CA ALA A 231 -7.44 20.79 27.75
C ALA A 231 -7.28 21.43 26.36
N GLY A 232 -6.98 20.65 25.33
CA GLY A 232 -6.74 21.14 23.97
C GLY A 232 -7.87 20.83 23.00
N ARG A 233 -7.85 19.60 22.45
CA ARG A 233 -8.71 19.22 21.32
C ARG A 233 -10.18 19.14 21.73
N ALA A 234 -10.49 18.64 22.93
CA ALA A 234 -11.88 18.52 23.39
C ALA A 234 -12.56 19.88 23.55
N VAL A 235 -11.86 20.88 24.10
CA VAL A 235 -12.36 22.28 24.22
C VAL A 235 -12.66 22.86 22.85
N LYS A 236 -11.74 22.70 21.88
CA LYS A 236 -11.94 23.18 20.49
C LYS A 236 -13.15 22.54 19.81
N MET A 237 -13.51 21.32 20.21
CA MET A 237 -14.67 20.59 19.69
C MET A 237 -15.95 20.86 20.48
N HIS A 238 -15.92 21.70 21.52
CA HIS A 238 -17.03 21.90 22.46
C HIS A 238 -17.55 20.59 23.06
N ALA A 239 -16.65 19.65 23.32
CA ALA A 239 -17.01 18.35 23.88
C ALA A 239 -17.55 18.50 25.31
N GLN A 240 -18.65 17.83 25.59
CA GLN A 240 -19.26 17.71 26.92
C GLN A 240 -18.83 16.38 27.52
N VAL A 241 -17.99 16.43 28.55
CA VAL A 241 -17.53 15.23 29.27
C VAL A 241 -18.62 14.78 30.25
N GLU A 242 -18.96 13.51 30.19
CA GLU A 242 -19.99 12.90 31.04
C GLU A 242 -19.38 12.02 32.12
N GLU A 243 -18.31 11.30 31.77
CA GLU A 243 -17.63 10.35 32.66
C GLU A 243 -16.14 10.36 32.34
N ALA A 244 -15.29 10.34 33.37
CA ALA A 244 -13.85 10.21 33.23
C ALA A 244 -13.29 9.40 34.41
N GLN A 245 -12.58 8.31 34.13
CA GLN A 245 -12.14 7.38 35.17
C GLN A 245 -10.89 6.60 34.75
N SER A 246 -10.07 6.26 35.75
CA SER A 246 -9.00 5.27 35.59
C SER A 246 -9.60 3.87 35.56
N ILE A 247 -9.17 3.07 34.60
CA ILE A 247 -9.63 1.69 34.39
C ILE A 247 -8.44 0.78 34.06
N TYR A 248 -8.71 -0.51 33.88
CA TYR A 248 -7.75 -1.45 33.33
C TYR A 248 -8.34 -2.16 32.11
N ILE A 249 -7.49 -2.42 31.11
CA ILE A 249 -7.81 -3.26 29.95
C ILE A 249 -6.96 -4.53 30.08
N GLY A 250 -7.58 -5.61 30.57
CA GLY A 250 -6.81 -6.72 31.14
C GLY A 250 -6.02 -6.21 32.34
N ASP A 251 -4.70 -6.39 32.32
CA ASP A 251 -3.77 -5.87 33.34
C ASP A 251 -3.15 -4.52 32.96
N LEU A 252 -3.54 -3.94 31.81
CA LEU A 252 -2.94 -2.71 31.30
C LEU A 252 -3.61 -1.47 31.92
N PRO A 253 -2.84 -0.56 32.54
CA PRO A 253 -3.36 0.70 33.04
C PRO A 253 -3.97 1.52 31.90
N ALA A 254 -5.16 2.05 32.13
CA ALA A 254 -5.87 2.84 31.14
C ALA A 254 -6.67 3.98 31.79
N TYR A 255 -7.02 4.97 30.97
CA TYR A 255 -7.90 6.05 31.36
C TYR A 255 -9.01 6.18 30.32
N GLN A 256 -10.26 6.23 30.76
CA GLN A 256 -11.42 6.29 29.88
C GLN A 256 -12.19 7.58 30.10
N VAL A 257 -12.58 8.21 28.99
CA VAL A 257 -13.46 9.37 28.97
C VAL A 257 -14.64 9.08 28.05
N ARG A 258 -15.85 9.38 28.53
CA ARG A 258 -17.07 9.41 27.72
C ARG A 258 -17.64 10.81 27.68
N GLY A 259 -18.25 11.13 26.56
CA GLY A 259 -18.91 12.40 26.38
C GLY A 259 -19.62 12.53 25.05
N ARG A 260 -20.10 13.73 24.77
CA ARG A 260 -20.75 14.07 23.50
C ARG A 260 -20.10 15.30 22.88
N VAL A 261 -20.09 15.33 21.56
CA VAL A 261 -19.62 16.45 20.76
C VAL A 261 -20.80 16.97 19.95
N PRO A 262 -21.25 18.22 20.15
CA PRO A 262 -22.30 18.80 19.32
C PRO A 262 -21.76 19.03 17.91
N THR A 263 -22.54 18.66 16.90
CA THR A 263 -22.19 18.92 15.49
C THR A 263 -23.39 19.49 14.75
N ALA A 264 -23.15 20.12 13.59
CA ALA A 264 -24.22 20.64 12.73
C ALA A 264 -25.23 19.56 12.28
N GLN A 265 -24.86 18.28 12.35
CA GLN A 265 -25.65 17.13 11.91
C GLN A 265 -26.22 16.33 13.11
N GLY A 266 -26.19 16.91 14.31
CA GLY A 266 -26.60 16.29 15.57
C GLY A 266 -25.42 15.83 16.43
N ASP A 267 -25.71 15.52 17.69
CA ASP A 267 -24.67 15.12 18.65
C ASP A 267 -24.01 13.80 18.26
N VAL A 268 -22.69 13.75 18.41
CA VAL A 268 -21.89 12.54 18.30
C VAL A 268 -21.46 12.13 19.70
N ALA A 269 -21.87 10.94 20.13
CA ALA A 269 -21.39 10.36 21.37
C ALA A 269 -20.01 9.73 21.12
N GLY A 270 -19.10 9.93 22.07
CA GLY A 270 -17.71 9.50 22.01
C GLY A 270 -17.27 8.76 23.26
N GLN A 271 -16.48 7.70 23.07
CA GLN A 271 -15.72 7.07 24.14
C GLN A 271 -14.25 7.02 23.70
N LEU A 272 -13.39 7.60 24.52
CA LEU A 272 -11.94 7.59 24.32
C LEU A 272 -11.33 6.75 25.43
N THR A 273 -10.40 5.85 25.09
CA THR A 273 -9.67 5.04 26.07
C THR A 273 -8.19 5.08 25.74
N TRP A 274 -7.40 5.63 26.65
CA TRP A 274 -5.95 5.66 26.58
C TRP A 274 -5.41 4.45 27.33
N ILE A 275 -4.52 3.68 26.72
CA ILE A 275 -3.98 2.43 27.25
C ILE A 275 -2.45 2.53 27.26
N ALA A 276 -1.82 2.36 28.42
CA ALA A 276 -0.37 2.30 28.51
C ALA A 276 0.13 0.89 28.14
N TYR A 277 1.03 0.81 27.17
CA TYR A 277 1.65 -0.46 26.78
C TYR A 277 3.04 -0.24 26.17
N ARG A 278 4.04 -0.98 26.67
CA ARG A 278 5.45 -0.96 26.24
C ARG A 278 6.05 0.45 26.09
N GLY A 279 5.78 1.34 27.04
CA GLY A 279 6.32 2.71 27.05
C GLY A 279 5.56 3.70 26.14
N HIS A 280 4.53 3.25 25.44
CA HIS A 280 3.64 4.08 24.63
C HIS A 280 2.25 4.19 25.25
N VAL A 281 1.50 5.20 24.83
CA VAL A 281 0.06 5.29 25.09
C VAL A 281 -0.68 5.13 23.78
N TYR A 282 -1.63 4.20 23.74
CA TYR A 282 -2.52 3.98 22.61
C TYR A 282 -3.90 4.52 22.94
N ARG A 283 -4.46 5.37 22.08
CA ARG A 283 -5.81 5.90 22.23
C ARG A 283 -6.77 5.18 21.29
N ILE A 284 -7.70 4.43 21.86
CA ILE A 284 -8.86 3.89 21.14
C ILE A 284 -10.00 4.90 21.22
N SER A 285 -10.50 5.32 20.07
CA SER A 285 -11.58 6.28 19.90
C SER A 285 -12.77 5.62 19.26
N VAL A 286 -13.90 5.62 19.96
CA VAL A 286 -15.19 5.20 19.45
C VAL A 286 -16.06 6.42 19.29
N ALA A 287 -16.64 6.61 18.11
CA ALA A 287 -17.60 7.68 17.86
C ALA A 287 -18.81 7.14 17.11
N ALA A 288 -20.01 7.51 17.55
CA ALA A 288 -21.27 7.14 16.90
C ALA A 288 -22.30 8.28 17.03
N ARG A 289 -23.23 8.37 16.08
CA ARG A 289 -24.37 9.31 16.20
C ARG A 289 -25.17 8.98 17.47
N SER A 290 -25.45 9.97 18.32
CA SER A 290 -26.02 9.76 19.67
C SER A 290 -27.29 8.88 19.68
N LEU A 291 -28.15 9.01 18.67
CA LEU A 291 -29.41 8.25 18.56
C LEU A 291 -29.22 6.73 18.42
N VAL A 292 -28.09 6.28 17.88
CA VAL A 292 -27.78 4.85 17.65
C VAL A 292 -26.60 4.35 18.49
N ALA A 293 -26.05 5.23 19.33
CA ALA A 293 -24.76 5.00 19.96
C ALA A 293 -24.78 3.82 20.96
N SER A 294 -25.87 3.63 21.69
CA SER A 294 -26.03 2.51 22.64
C SER A 294 -25.84 1.13 21.98
N GLY A 295 -26.36 0.93 20.77
CA GLY A 295 -26.23 -0.33 20.00
C GLY A 295 -24.84 -0.55 19.40
N TYR A 296 -24.01 0.49 19.29
CA TYR A 296 -22.63 0.39 18.82
C TYR A 296 -21.61 0.33 19.95
N PHE A 297 -21.86 1.02 21.07
CA PHE A 297 -20.92 1.08 22.18
C PHE A 297 -20.64 -0.28 22.81
N GLY A 298 -21.62 -1.20 22.88
CA GLY A 298 -21.35 -2.57 23.34
C GLY A 298 -20.32 -3.30 22.46
N ARG A 299 -20.47 -3.23 21.14
CA ARG A 299 -19.56 -3.84 20.15
C ARG A 299 -18.20 -3.13 20.07
N ALA A 300 -18.17 -1.82 20.28
CA ALA A 300 -16.92 -1.07 20.29
C ALA A 300 -16.16 -1.21 21.62
N GLN A 301 -16.88 -1.45 22.72
CA GLN A 301 -16.27 -1.79 24.00
C GLN A 301 -15.59 -3.16 23.96
N SER A 302 -16.16 -4.15 23.26
CA SER A 302 -15.46 -5.43 23.04
C SER A 302 -14.17 -5.24 22.24
N THR A 303 -14.15 -4.35 21.25
CA THR A 303 -12.89 -3.98 20.58
C THR A 303 -11.89 -3.40 21.56
N THR A 304 -12.27 -2.39 22.35
CA THR A 304 -11.36 -1.78 23.34
C THR A 304 -10.79 -2.83 24.32
N ARG A 305 -11.64 -3.74 24.80
CA ARG A 305 -11.25 -4.82 25.72
C ARG A 305 -10.42 -5.93 25.07
N SER A 306 -10.41 -6.01 23.75
CA SER A 306 -9.59 -6.99 23.01
C SER A 306 -8.15 -6.55 22.81
N PHE A 307 -7.80 -5.30 23.17
CA PHE A 307 -6.41 -4.85 23.14
C PHE A 307 -5.59 -5.65 24.14
N ARG A 308 -4.61 -6.41 23.65
CA ARG A 308 -3.70 -7.21 24.49
C ARG A 308 -2.36 -7.46 23.80
N PRO A 309 -1.33 -7.87 24.56
CA PRO A 309 -0.11 -8.41 23.98
C PRO A 309 -0.38 -9.59 23.03
N LEU A 310 0.48 -9.79 22.05
CA LEU A 310 0.48 -11.02 21.24
C LEU A 310 0.86 -12.23 22.10
N SER A 311 0.27 -13.39 21.79
CA SER A 311 0.80 -14.66 22.27
C SER A 311 2.09 -15.04 21.53
N GLU A 312 2.87 -15.97 22.06
CA GLU A 312 4.06 -16.49 21.36
C GLU A 312 3.71 -17.10 20.01
N GLU A 313 2.64 -17.90 19.95
CA GLU A 313 2.11 -18.47 18.71
C GLU A 313 1.69 -17.37 17.70
N GLU A 314 1.03 -16.30 18.17
CA GLU A 314 0.64 -15.19 17.30
C GLU A 314 1.86 -14.43 16.75
N ARG A 315 2.93 -14.27 17.54
CA ARG A 315 4.18 -13.67 17.05
C ARG A 315 4.84 -14.52 15.96
N LEU A 316 4.93 -15.83 16.18
CA LEU A 316 5.61 -16.76 15.28
C LEU A 316 4.81 -17.08 14.01
N SER A 317 3.49 -16.88 14.05
CA SER A 317 2.60 -17.12 12.90
C SER A 317 2.48 -15.94 11.94
N VAL A 318 3.09 -14.79 12.24
CA VAL A 318 3.10 -13.66 11.30
C VAL A 318 4.00 -14.01 10.11
N LEU A 319 3.40 -14.11 8.94
CA LEU A 319 4.11 -14.29 7.68
C LEU A 319 4.23 -12.97 6.92
N VAL A 320 5.36 -12.78 6.23
CA VAL A 320 5.61 -11.72 5.26
C VAL A 320 5.88 -12.35 3.89
N SER A 321 5.22 -11.82 2.87
CA SER A 321 5.47 -12.20 1.48
C SER A 321 6.66 -11.40 0.94
N ARG A 322 7.70 -12.10 0.48
CA ARG A 322 8.90 -11.48 -0.06
C ARG A 322 9.20 -11.96 -1.46
N LEU A 323 9.71 -11.05 -2.27
CA LEU A 323 10.27 -11.36 -3.58
C LEU A 323 11.58 -12.11 -3.40
N ARG A 324 11.70 -13.22 -4.12
CA ARG A 324 12.89 -14.07 -4.21
C ARG A 324 13.17 -14.39 -5.67
N ILE A 325 14.42 -14.70 -5.95
CA ILE A 325 14.83 -15.14 -7.29
C ILE A 325 15.06 -16.65 -7.24
N ALA A 326 14.23 -17.40 -7.94
CA ALA A 326 14.42 -18.83 -8.14
C ALA A 326 15.15 -19.08 -9.46
N HIS A 327 16.17 -19.93 -9.43
CA HIS A 327 16.87 -20.37 -10.63
C HIS A 327 16.24 -21.65 -11.16
N ALA A 328 15.87 -21.61 -12.44
CA ALA A 328 15.23 -22.72 -13.12
C ALA A 328 16.20 -23.83 -13.48
N LYS A 329 15.68 -25.06 -13.60
CA LYS A 329 16.40 -26.20 -14.17
C LYS A 329 16.18 -26.29 -15.69
N GLN A 330 17.10 -26.94 -16.39
CA GLN A 330 16.97 -27.17 -17.83
C GLN A 330 15.64 -27.87 -18.19
N GLY A 331 14.86 -27.24 -19.06
CA GLY A 331 13.57 -27.75 -19.53
C GLY A 331 12.44 -27.66 -18.51
N GLU A 332 12.68 -27.03 -17.35
CA GLU A 332 11.67 -26.87 -16.31
C GLU A 332 10.54 -25.95 -16.78
N THR A 333 9.30 -26.32 -16.47
CA THR A 333 8.12 -25.46 -16.71
C THR A 333 7.90 -24.52 -15.54
N ILE A 334 7.16 -23.43 -15.76
CA ILE A 334 6.76 -22.51 -14.68
C ILE A 334 6.01 -23.21 -13.53
N ASP A 335 5.18 -24.21 -13.84
CA ASP A 335 4.48 -25.00 -12.84
C ASP A 335 5.44 -25.84 -11.99
N ALA A 336 6.40 -26.51 -12.63
CA ALA A 336 7.40 -27.31 -11.93
C ALA A 336 8.30 -26.45 -11.04
N LEU A 337 8.73 -25.28 -11.54
CA LEU A 337 9.52 -24.31 -10.77
C LEU A 337 8.73 -23.79 -9.57
N SER A 338 7.48 -23.38 -9.75
CA SER A 338 6.63 -22.87 -8.68
C SER A 338 6.42 -23.89 -7.57
N ARG A 339 6.12 -25.15 -7.93
CA ARG A 339 5.98 -26.24 -6.95
C ARG A 339 7.28 -26.54 -6.21
N ARG A 340 8.41 -26.59 -6.91
CA ARG A 340 9.72 -26.88 -6.33
C ARG A 340 10.19 -25.79 -5.37
N SER A 341 9.95 -24.53 -5.74
CA SER A 341 10.42 -23.37 -4.98
C SER A 341 9.50 -22.99 -3.81
N GLY A 342 8.27 -23.51 -3.76
CA GLY A 342 7.28 -23.08 -2.78
C GLY A 342 6.70 -21.70 -3.11
N ASN A 343 6.68 -21.33 -4.39
CA ASN A 343 6.15 -20.06 -4.85
C ASN A 343 4.69 -19.87 -4.43
N ALA A 344 4.42 -18.76 -3.75
CA ALA A 344 3.11 -18.39 -3.24
C ALA A 344 2.26 -17.66 -4.28
N TRP A 345 2.84 -17.17 -5.38
CA TRP A 345 2.07 -16.66 -6.50
C TRP A 345 1.45 -17.81 -7.30
N ASP A 346 0.24 -17.60 -7.79
CA ASP A 346 -0.32 -18.47 -8.81
C ASP A 346 0.50 -18.40 -10.12
N ILE A 347 0.26 -19.35 -11.02
CA ILE A 347 1.05 -19.49 -12.24
C ILE A 347 0.88 -18.28 -13.17
N GLU A 348 -0.32 -17.70 -13.23
CA GLU A 348 -0.59 -16.57 -14.12
C GLU A 348 0.11 -15.30 -13.63
N LYS A 349 0.03 -15.00 -12.33
CA LYS A 349 0.75 -13.91 -11.69
C LYS A 349 2.26 -14.08 -11.79
N THR A 350 2.76 -15.30 -11.59
CA THR A 350 4.19 -15.59 -11.77
C THR A 350 4.62 -15.35 -13.21
N ALA A 351 3.81 -15.77 -14.18
CA ALA A 351 4.09 -15.59 -15.60
C ALA A 351 4.13 -14.10 -15.97
N VAL A 352 3.10 -13.34 -15.57
CA VAL A 352 3.00 -11.89 -15.83
C VAL A 352 4.15 -11.13 -15.17
N ALA A 353 4.42 -11.39 -13.88
CA ALA A 353 5.50 -10.71 -13.16
C ALA A 353 6.86 -10.90 -13.83
N ASN A 354 7.08 -12.04 -14.49
CA ASN A 354 8.32 -12.36 -15.20
C ASN A 354 8.28 -12.09 -16.72
N GLY A 355 7.13 -11.66 -17.27
CA GLY A 355 7.01 -11.36 -18.70
C GLY A 355 6.81 -12.58 -19.61
N PHE A 356 6.28 -13.67 -19.08
CA PHE A 356 5.94 -14.87 -19.85
C PHE A 356 4.45 -14.83 -20.25
N PHE A 357 4.15 -14.81 -21.55
CA PHE A 357 2.77 -14.69 -22.08
C PHE A 357 2.33 -15.91 -22.90
N GLY A 358 2.92 -17.07 -22.61
CA GLY A 358 2.62 -18.34 -23.28
C GLY A 358 3.32 -19.51 -22.58
N ALA A 359 3.24 -20.70 -23.16
CA ALA A 359 3.97 -21.86 -22.66
C ALA A 359 5.47 -21.60 -22.71
N VAL A 360 6.15 -21.76 -21.57
CA VAL A 360 7.59 -21.53 -21.42
C VAL A 360 8.24 -22.74 -20.77
N THR A 361 9.40 -23.11 -21.32
CA THR A 361 10.38 -23.98 -20.67
C THR A 361 11.65 -23.16 -20.46
N PHE A 362 12.29 -23.36 -19.32
CA PHE A 362 13.44 -22.56 -18.93
C PHE A 362 14.76 -23.24 -19.30
N PHE A 363 15.81 -22.45 -19.45
CA PHE A 363 17.18 -22.94 -19.50
C PHE A 363 17.76 -23.02 -18.08
N GLU A 364 18.80 -23.85 -17.90
CA GLU A 364 19.50 -24.01 -16.62
C GLU A 364 19.98 -22.65 -16.08
N GLY A 365 19.63 -22.34 -14.84
CA GLY A 365 20.03 -21.11 -14.17
C GLY A 365 19.20 -19.87 -14.53
N GLN A 366 18.16 -19.98 -15.36
CA GLN A 366 17.32 -18.83 -15.70
C GLN A 366 16.66 -18.26 -14.43
N PRO A 367 16.85 -16.96 -14.11
CA PRO A 367 16.25 -16.35 -12.93
C PRO A 367 14.77 -16.09 -13.15
N VAL A 368 13.96 -16.41 -12.14
CA VAL A 368 12.51 -16.22 -12.13
C VAL A 368 12.11 -15.65 -10.78
N LYS A 369 11.47 -14.47 -10.80
CA LYS A 369 10.88 -13.85 -9.62
C LYS A 369 9.73 -14.72 -9.11
N ILE A 370 9.76 -15.00 -7.82
CA ILE A 370 8.70 -15.71 -7.10
C ILE A 370 8.37 -14.95 -5.81
N ALA A 371 7.21 -15.26 -5.23
CA ALA A 371 6.89 -14.83 -3.87
C ALA A 371 7.07 -15.99 -2.91
N LEU A 372 7.78 -15.78 -1.80
CA LEU A 372 7.81 -16.74 -0.69
C LEU A 372 7.15 -16.11 0.53
N ALA A 373 6.29 -16.90 1.18
CA ALA A 373 5.77 -16.57 2.49
C ALA A 373 6.79 -17.02 3.55
N GLU A 374 7.37 -16.05 4.25
CA GLU A 374 8.41 -16.29 5.24
C GLU A 374 7.98 -15.81 6.63
N PRO A 375 8.46 -16.43 7.71
CA PRO A 375 8.26 -15.90 9.05
C PRO A 375 8.74 -14.45 9.16
N TYR A 376 7.89 -13.58 9.68
CA TYR A 376 8.25 -12.21 9.97
C TYR A 376 9.03 -12.16 11.29
N HIS A 377 10.30 -11.78 11.21
CA HIS A 377 11.14 -11.55 12.37
C HIS A 377 11.19 -10.06 12.69
N SER A 378 10.54 -9.66 13.78
CA SER A 378 10.56 -8.29 14.27
C SER A 378 11.98 -7.81 14.55
N ALA A 379 12.33 -6.60 14.09
CA ALA A 379 13.59 -5.96 14.44
C ALA A 379 13.70 -5.69 15.95
N ALA A 380 12.59 -5.43 16.63
CA ALA A 380 12.55 -5.17 18.08
C ALA A 380 12.88 -6.41 18.93
N LEU A 381 12.67 -7.62 18.39
CA LEU A 381 13.01 -8.88 19.06
C LEU A 381 14.52 -9.19 18.99
N LYS A 382 15.25 -8.70 17.97
CA LYS A 382 16.70 -8.92 17.84
C LYS A 382 17.50 -8.29 18.98
N THR A 383 17.05 -7.16 19.52
CA THR A 383 17.67 -6.47 20.65
C THR A 383 17.45 -7.17 22.00
N SER A 384 16.41 -8.01 22.14
CA SER A 384 16.14 -8.75 23.39
C SER A 384 16.99 -10.01 23.52
N ALA A 385 17.40 -10.63 22.41
CA ALA A 385 18.22 -11.85 22.41
C ALA A 385 19.71 -11.59 22.68
N LEU A 386 20.17 -10.34 22.53
CA LEU A 386 21.53 -9.90 22.87
C LEU A 386 21.65 -9.33 24.30
N ALA A 387 20.58 -9.39 25.09
CA ALA A 387 20.50 -8.87 26.45
C ALA A 387 20.11 -9.94 27.48
N ALA A 388 20.40 -11.21 27.22
CA ALA A 388 20.45 -12.24 28.25
C ALA A 388 21.92 -12.38 28.72
N PRO A 389 22.21 -12.26 30.02
CA PRO A 389 23.57 -12.36 30.55
C PRO A 389 24.20 -13.74 30.36
#